data_AF-A0A2M8P6D3-F1
#
_entry.id   AF-A0A2M8P6D3-F1
#
_cell.length_a   1.000
_cell.length_b   1.000
_cell.length_c   1.000
_cell.angle_alpha   90.00
_cell.angle_beta   90.00
_cell.angle_gamma   90.00
#
_symmetry.space_group_name_H-M   'P 1'
#
loop_
_entity.id
_entity.type
_entity.pdbx_description
1 polymer ?
#
loop_
_entity_poly.entity_id
_entity_poly.type
_entity_poly.pdbx_seq_one_letter_code
_entity_poly.pdbx_strand_id
1 'polypeptide(L)'
;KFLTDQLAAQGLVLSRVRVQQLIKSGAVQVNRKAAKPAYRLELGDQVVVRLSAELLAPSEASAAVEPEPLPLRFLYRDEAIVAIDKPAG
;
A
#
# COMPACT_ATOMS: atom_id res chain seq x y z
N LYS A 1 -14.30 -8.57 14.20
CA LYS A 1 -13.93 -8.04 12.86
C LYS A 1 -12.44 -7.75 12.87
N PHE A 2 -11.73 -7.80 11.73
CA PHE A 2 -10.32 -7.41 11.73
C PHE A 2 -10.17 -5.89 11.56
N LEU A 3 -9.05 -5.36 12.05
CA LEU A 3 -8.73 -3.94 11.95
C LEU A 3 -8.69 -3.45 10.49
N THR A 4 -8.19 -4.26 9.57
CA THR A 4 -8.17 -3.96 8.12
C THR A 4 -9.57 -3.71 7.56
N ASP A 5 -10.53 -4.55 7.92
CA ASP A 5 -11.89 -4.48 7.41
C ASP A 5 -12.61 -3.26 7.98
N GLN A 6 -12.33 -2.93 9.25
CA GLN A 6 -12.87 -1.76 9.91
C GLN A 6 -12.33 -0.45 9.30
N LEU A 7 -11.03 -0.39 8.96
CA LEU A 7 -10.46 0.78 8.29
C LEU A 7 -11.03 0.97 6.88
N ALA A 8 -11.21 -0.12 6.13
CA ALA A 8 -11.83 -0.07 4.80
C ALA A 8 -13.29 0.42 4.89
N ALA A 9 -14.05 -0.01 5.89
CA ALA A 9 -15.42 0.47 6.12
C ALA A 9 -15.50 1.98 6.45
N GLN A 10 -14.40 2.59 6.90
CA GLN A 10 -14.28 4.03 7.16
C GLN A 10 -13.70 4.81 5.96
N GLY A 11 -13.58 4.16 4.78
CA GLY A 11 -13.05 4.79 3.56
C GLY A 11 -11.52 4.75 3.44
N LEU A 12 -10.81 4.16 4.40
CA LEU A 12 -9.36 4.00 4.39
C LEU A 12 -8.98 2.64 3.82
N VAL A 13 -8.90 2.58 2.48
CA VAL A 13 -8.48 1.38 1.76
C VAL A 13 -6.95 1.33 1.74
N LEU A 14 -6.39 0.55 2.67
CA LEU A 14 -4.95 0.33 2.78
C LEU A 14 -4.63 -1.13 2.53
N SER A 15 -3.46 -1.40 1.94
CA SER A 15 -2.97 -2.79 1.83
C SER A 15 -2.75 -3.39 3.23
N ARG A 16 -2.89 -4.72 3.34
CA ARG A 16 -2.61 -5.42 4.61
C ARG A 16 -1.21 -5.11 5.15
N VAL A 17 -0.22 -5.02 4.26
CA VAL A 17 1.16 -4.66 4.59
C VAL A 17 1.23 -3.24 5.16
N ARG A 18 0.52 -2.28 4.57
CA ARG A 18 0.51 -0.90 5.06
C ARG A 18 -0.15 -0.78 6.43
N VAL A 19 -1.26 -1.48 6.67
CA VAL A 19 -1.90 -1.53 7.99
C VAL A 19 -0.94 -2.14 9.03
N GLN A 20 -0.22 -3.22 8.69
CA GLN A 20 0.80 -3.79 9.57
C GLN A 20 1.92 -2.81 9.91
N GLN A 21 2.40 -2.02 8.94
CA GLN A 21 3.41 -0.99 9.17
C GLN A 21 2.90 0.10 10.12
N LEU A 22 1.66 0.58 9.91
CA LEU A 22 1.05 1.60 10.77
C LEU A 22 0.82 1.10 12.21
N ILE A 23 0.51 -0.18 12.38
CA ILE A 23 0.43 -0.79 13.71
C ILE A 23 1.82 -0.85 14.36
N LYS A 24 2.84 -1.30 13.62
CA LYS A 24 4.22 -1.39 14.12
C LYS A 24 4.81 -0.02 14.47
N SER A 25 4.45 1.03 13.73
CA SER A 25 4.90 2.40 14.01
C SER A 25 4.13 3.07 15.16
N GLY A 26 3.13 2.40 15.74
CA GLY A 26 2.28 2.97 16.80
C GLY A 26 1.25 3.99 16.31
N ALA A 27 1.12 4.16 14.99
CA ALA A 27 0.11 5.02 14.37
C ALA A 27 -1.32 4.46 14.53
N VAL A 28 -1.47 3.17 14.81
CA VAL A 28 -2.77 2.56 15.16
C VAL A 28 -2.76 2.08 16.61
N GLN A 29 -3.77 2.51 17.37
CA GLN A 29 -4.00 2.09 18.75
C GLN A 29 -5.41 1.55 18.91
N VAL A 30 -5.56 0.52 19.74
CA VAL A 30 -6.85 0.00 20.19
C VAL A 30 -6.89 0.15 21.70
N ASN A 31 -7.93 0.79 22.24
CA ASN A 31 -8.06 1.07 23.67
C ASN A 31 -6.82 1.74 24.27
N ARG A 32 -6.25 2.72 23.55
CA ARG A 32 -5.03 3.48 23.89
C ARG A 32 -3.74 2.66 23.97
N LYS A 33 -3.74 1.42 23.46
CA LYS A 33 -2.56 0.55 23.41
C LYS A 33 -2.21 0.22 21.96
N ALA A 34 -0.92 0.00 21.68
CA ALA A 34 -0.50 -0.51 20.38
C ALA A 34 -1.12 -1.90 20.16
N ALA A 35 -1.88 -2.04 19.08
CA ALA A 35 -2.52 -3.30 18.75
C ALA A 35 -1.49 -4.27 18.14
N LYS A 36 -1.75 -5.58 18.22
CA LYS A 36 -1.02 -6.55 17.38
C LYS A 36 -1.67 -6.60 16.00
N PRO A 37 -0.92 -6.86 14.93
CA PRO A 37 -1.50 -7.06 13.60
C PRO A 37 -2.62 -8.10 13.52
N ALA A 38 -2.53 -9.15 14.34
CA ALA A 38 -3.53 -10.22 14.43
C ALA A 38 -4.64 -9.94 15.47
N TYR A 39 -4.71 -8.73 16.02
CA TYR A 39 -5.72 -8.39 17.03
C TYR A 39 -7.12 -8.41 16.41
N ARG A 40 -8.02 -9.16 17.05
CA ARG A 40 -9.43 -9.26 16.66
C ARG A 40 -10.20 -8.19 17.42
N LEU A 41 -10.86 -7.28 16.68
CA LEU A 41 -11.67 -6.23 17.30
C LEU A 41 -12.95 -6.80 17.91
N GLU A 42 -13.24 -6.36 19.12
CA GLU A 42 -14.45 -6.62 19.89
C GLU A 42 -15.40 -5.41 19.86
N LEU A 43 -16.68 -5.66 20.13
CA LEU A 43 -17.68 -4.59 20.23
C LEU A 43 -17.36 -3.72 21.46
N GLY A 44 -17.24 -2.41 21.24
CA GLY A 44 -16.85 -1.43 22.26
C GLY A 44 -15.37 -1.02 22.21
N ASP A 45 -14.55 -1.69 21.40
CA ASP A 45 -13.15 -1.27 21.19
C ASP A 45 -13.07 0.11 20.55
N GLN A 46 -12.25 0.97 21.15
CA GLN A 46 -11.93 2.28 20.58
C GLN A 46 -10.66 2.18 19.74
N VAL A 47 -10.82 2.26 18.42
CA VAL A 47 -9.72 2.31 17.47
C VAL A 47 -9.34 3.76 17.19
N VAL A 48 -8.10 4.13 17.47
CA VAL A 48 -7.53 5.45 17.15
C VAL A 48 -6.44 5.27 16.11
N VAL A 49 -6.59 5.97 14.99
CA VAL A 49 -5.61 5.98 13.90
C VAL A 49 -5.08 7.40 13.76
N ARG A 50 -3.77 7.56 13.91
CA ARG A 50 -3.07 8.82 13.67
C ARG A 50 -2.46 8.77 12.27
N LEU A 51 -3.17 9.34 11.31
CA LEU A 51 -2.71 9.46 9.94
C LEU A 51 -2.07 10.83 9.75
N SER A 52 -0.80 10.87 9.36
CA SER A 52 -0.17 12.07 8.82
C SER A 52 -0.21 12.03 7.29
N ALA A 53 -0.14 13.19 6.64
CA ALA A 53 -0.07 13.28 5.18
C ALA A 53 1.07 12.44 4.60
N GLU A 54 2.21 12.40 5.30
CA GLU A 54 3.38 11.57 4.96
C GLU A 54 3.09 10.06 5.02
N LEU A 55 2.24 9.61 5.95
CA LEU A 55 1.87 8.19 6.09
C LEU A 55 0.86 7.74 5.04
N LEU A 56 0.07 8.66 4.50
CA LEU A 56 -0.88 8.41 3.41
C LEU A 56 -0.29 8.68 2.03
N ALA A 57 0.86 9.34 1.95
CA ALA A 57 1.56 9.54 0.69
C ALA A 57 1.79 8.19 -0.01
N PRO A 58 1.50 8.11 -1.32
CA PRO A 58 1.91 6.96 -2.11
C PRO A 58 3.41 6.74 -1.90
N SER A 59 3.83 5.49 -1.67
CA SER A 59 5.27 5.17 -1.56
C SER A 59 6.01 5.75 -2.76
N GLU A 60 7.26 6.22 -2.61
CA GLU A 60 8.05 6.71 -3.76
C GLU A 60 8.09 5.73 -4.95
N ALA A 61 7.87 4.43 -4.70
CA ALA A 61 7.67 3.40 -5.73
C ALA A 61 6.44 3.63 -6.64
N SER A 62 5.57 4.56 -6.28
CA SER A 62 4.40 5.01 -7.05
C SER A 62 4.51 6.47 -7.47
N ALA A 63 5.71 7.07 -7.40
CA ALA A 63 5.99 8.25 -8.20
C ALA A 63 5.56 7.95 -9.64
N ALA A 64 4.79 8.87 -10.22
CA ALA A 64 4.37 8.74 -11.60
C ALA A 64 5.64 8.60 -12.45
N VAL A 65 5.83 7.41 -13.04
CA VAL A 65 6.94 7.18 -13.96
C VAL A 65 6.58 7.97 -15.22
N GLU A 66 7.28 9.09 -15.41
CA GLU A 66 7.14 9.87 -16.63
C GLU A 66 7.70 9.07 -17.81
N PRO A 67 6.98 8.99 -18.94
CA PRO A 67 7.47 8.31 -20.12
C PRO A 67 8.64 9.10 -20.73
N GLU A 68 9.82 8.51 -20.72
CA GLU A 68 11.00 9.08 -21.37
C GLU A 68 11.14 8.53 -22.81
N PRO A 69 11.61 9.34 -23.78
CA PRO A 69 11.91 8.87 -25.13
C PRO A 69 13.01 7.79 -25.10
N LEU A 70 12.60 6.52 -25.22
CA LEU A 70 13.49 5.36 -25.26
C LEU A 70 13.38 4.66 -26.62
N PRO A 71 14.43 4.68 -27.47
CA PRO A 71 14.41 3.97 -28.74
C PRO A 71 14.50 2.45 -28.52
N LEU A 72 13.34 1.78 -28.46
CA LEU A 72 13.23 0.34 -28.32
C LEU A 72 13.35 -0.36 -29.68
N ARG A 73 14.24 -1.34 -29.78
CA ARG A 73 14.29 -2.25 -30.93
C ARG A 73 13.34 -3.41 -30.69
N PHE A 74 12.26 -3.48 -31.47
CA PHE A 74 11.28 -4.56 -31.39
C PHE A 74 11.75 -5.78 -32.20
N LEU A 75 11.78 -6.95 -31.57
CA LEU A 75 11.97 -8.24 -32.23
C LEU A 75 10.63 -8.81 -32.71
N TYR A 76 9.57 -8.57 -31.95
CA TYR A 76 8.20 -9.00 -32.26
C TYR A 76 7.18 -8.12 -31.54
N ARG A 77 6.01 -7.87 -32.14
CA ARG A 77 4.91 -7.12 -31.53
C ARG A 77 3.58 -7.52 -32.15
N ASP A 78 2.61 -7.86 -31.32
CA ASP A 78 1.20 -7.98 -31.71
C ASP A 78 0.28 -7.30 -30.66
N GLU A 79 -1.01 -7.63 -30.68
CA GLU A 79 -2.00 -7.06 -29.76
C GLU A 79 -1.86 -7.57 -28.31
N ALA A 80 -1.23 -8.72 -28.11
CA ALA A 80 -1.16 -9.39 -26.81
C ALA A 80 0.25 -9.33 -26.19
N ILE A 81 1.31 -9.36 -27.00
CA ILE A 81 2.69 -9.47 -26.54
C ILE A 81 3.66 -8.61 -27.34
N VAL A 82 4.77 -8.24 -26.69
CA VAL A 82 5.87 -7.51 -27.29
C VAL A 82 7.21 -8.12 -26.84
N ALA A 83 8.11 -8.35 -27.78
CA ALA A 83 9.49 -8.76 -27.54
C ALA A 83 10.43 -7.65 -28.00
N ILE A 84 11.32 -7.21 -27.11
CA ILE A 84 12.31 -6.17 -27.38
C ILE A 84 13.72 -6.73 -27.26
N ASP A 85 14.63 -6.21 -28.08
CA ASP A 85 16.05 -6.49 -28.01
C ASP A 85 16.68 -5.66 -26.89
N LYS A 86 16.76 -6.26 -25.70
CA LYS A 86 17.34 -5.62 -24.52
C LYS A 86 18.88 -5.71 -24.63
N PRO A 87 19.62 -4.58 -24.68
CA PRO A 87 21.07 -4.63 -24.66
C PRO A 87 21.56 -5.24 -23.34
N ALA A 88 22.71 -5.91 -23.39
CA ALA A 88 23.38 -6.35 -22.19
C ALA A 88 23.97 -5.13 -21.47
N GLY A 89 23.65 -4.98 -20.18
CA GLY A 89 24.36 -4.14 -19.19
C GLY A 89 24.42 -2.66 -19.49
#